data_AF-A0A0F9CAD2-F1
#
_entry.id   AF-A0A0F9CAD2-F1
#
_cell.length_a   1.000
_cell.length_b   1.000
_cell.length_c   1.000
_cell.angle_alpha   90.00
_cell.angle_beta   90.00
_cell.angle_gamma   90.00
#
_symmetry.space_group_name_H-M   'P 1'
#
loop_
_entity.id
_entity.type
_entity.pdbx_description
1 polymer ?
#
loop_
_entity_poly.entity_id
_entity_poly.type
_entity_poly.pdbx_seq_one_letter_code
_entity_poly.pdbx_strand_id
1 'polypeptide(L)'
;MVNNNNYGPDSIEFKLNISMYHIYLLFLWFLLCILGLFIMSIITNLLVILIILIVLFIIVTLIHPISMHLERRSYLRGINKDKEEPDKIFKINKIVELRLIQNRTYIYINNKKFIQCMYLLMNIPKNNVDDYDEIKSIDDAAEVLDNSLE
;
A
#
# COMPACT_ATOMS: atom_id res chain seq x y z
N MET A 1 -25.47 89.14 -14.74
CA MET A 1 -24.66 88.41 -13.75
C MET A 1 -25.60 88.00 -12.62
N VAL A 2 -26.13 86.78 -12.62
CA VAL A 2 -26.87 86.22 -11.48
C VAL A 2 -26.26 84.85 -11.22
N ASN A 3 -25.59 84.75 -10.08
CA ASN A 3 -24.82 83.59 -9.65
C ASN A 3 -25.74 82.69 -8.81
N ASN A 4 -26.23 81.58 -9.38
CA ASN A 4 -27.13 80.66 -8.69
C ASN A 4 -26.35 79.46 -8.15
N ASN A 5 -25.66 79.64 -7.02
CA ASN A 5 -25.12 78.55 -6.22
C ASN A 5 -25.88 78.47 -4.88
N ASN A 6 -27.13 78.05 -4.92
CA ASN A 6 -27.86 77.62 -3.72
C ASN A 6 -28.18 76.13 -3.87
N TYR A 7 -27.15 75.29 -3.67
CA TYR A 7 -27.36 73.88 -3.36
C TYR A 7 -27.78 73.79 -1.89
N GLY A 8 -29.07 73.48 -1.66
CA GLY A 8 -29.62 73.27 -0.33
C GLY A 8 -29.08 71.98 0.32
N PRO A 9 -28.96 71.94 1.67
CA PRO A 9 -28.36 70.84 2.43
C PRO A 9 -28.91 69.45 2.06
N ASP A 10 -30.20 69.37 1.77
CA ASP A 10 -30.92 68.12 1.43
C ASP A 10 -30.38 67.43 0.16
N SER A 11 -29.88 68.19 -0.81
CA SER A 11 -29.34 67.66 -2.07
C SER A 11 -27.94 67.03 -1.91
N ILE A 12 -27.18 67.49 -0.91
CA ILE A 12 -25.85 66.98 -0.57
C ILE A 12 -25.99 65.69 0.24
N GLU A 13 -26.92 65.65 1.21
CA GLU A 13 -27.21 64.44 1.99
C GLU A 13 -27.71 63.29 1.12
N PHE A 14 -28.57 63.55 0.14
CA PHE A 14 -29.06 62.52 -0.78
C PHE A 14 -27.94 61.92 -1.66
N LYS A 15 -27.02 62.75 -2.15
CA LYS A 15 -25.84 62.29 -2.91
C LYS A 15 -24.88 61.48 -2.06
N LEU A 16 -24.65 61.88 -0.80
CA LEU A 16 -23.83 61.14 0.15
C LEU A 16 -24.43 59.75 0.43
N ASN A 17 -25.75 59.66 0.58
CA ASN A 17 -26.43 58.40 0.87
C ASN A 17 -26.34 57.41 -0.32
N ILE A 18 -26.59 57.89 -1.55
CA ILE A 18 -26.41 57.07 -2.77
C ILE A 18 -24.98 56.57 -2.91
N SER A 19 -23.98 57.44 -2.67
CA SER A 19 -22.57 57.05 -2.71
C SER A 19 -22.24 55.99 -1.67
N MET A 20 -22.81 56.10 -0.46
CA MET A 20 -22.63 55.11 0.60
C MET A 20 -23.20 53.74 0.19
N TYR A 21 -24.41 53.68 -0.39
CA TYR A 21 -24.99 52.42 -0.87
C TYR A 21 -24.14 51.74 -1.93
N HIS A 22 -23.56 52.50 -2.86
CA HIS A 22 -22.64 51.94 -3.85
C HIS A 22 -21.38 51.33 -3.20
N ILE A 23 -20.82 51.99 -2.19
CA ILE A 23 -19.66 51.47 -1.44
C ILE A 23 -20.04 50.18 -0.70
N TYR A 24 -21.21 50.13 -0.05
CA TYR A 24 -21.69 48.91 0.60
C TYR A 24 -21.93 47.76 -0.37
N LEU A 25 -22.49 48.04 -1.55
CA LEU A 25 -22.70 47.05 -2.62
C LEU A 25 -21.37 46.49 -3.14
N LEU A 26 -20.37 47.35 -3.36
CA LEU A 26 -19.03 46.95 -3.78
C LEU A 26 -18.34 46.10 -2.71
N PHE A 27 -18.46 46.49 -1.44
CA PHE A 27 -17.91 45.73 -0.32
C PHE A 27 -18.58 44.37 -0.16
N LEU A 28 -19.90 44.30 -0.28
CA LEU A 28 -20.66 43.05 -0.24
C LEU A 28 -20.27 42.12 -1.40
N TRP A 29 -20.13 42.66 -2.60
CA TRP A 29 -19.68 41.90 -3.76
C TRP A 29 -18.26 41.34 -3.56
N PHE A 30 -17.35 42.16 -3.02
CA PHE A 30 -16.00 41.75 -2.67
C PHE A 30 -15.99 40.63 -1.62
N LEU A 31 -16.81 40.74 -0.58
CA LEU A 31 -16.94 39.70 0.46
C LEU A 31 -17.47 38.38 -0.11
N LEU A 32 -18.46 38.44 -1.01
CA LEU A 32 -18.99 37.27 -1.71
C LEU A 32 -17.94 36.62 -2.62
N CYS A 33 -17.10 37.41 -3.29
CA CYS A 33 -15.99 36.89 -4.09
C CYS A 33 -14.97 36.15 -3.22
N ILE A 34 -14.58 36.72 -2.07
CA ILE A 34 -13.65 36.06 -1.13
C ILE A 34 -14.25 34.74 -0.64
N LEU A 35 -15.51 34.76 -0.20
CA LEU A 35 -16.19 33.56 0.28
C LEU A 35 -16.26 32.48 -0.82
N GLY A 36 -16.53 32.88 -2.06
CA GLY A 36 -16.53 31.98 -3.22
C GLY A 36 -15.19 31.31 -3.45
N LEU A 37 -14.07 32.05 -3.34
CA LEU A 37 -12.73 31.47 -3.49
C LEU A 37 -12.41 30.43 -2.41
N PHE A 38 -12.81 30.69 -1.16
CA PHE A 38 -12.66 29.72 -0.07
C PHE A 38 -13.47 28.46 -0.31
N ILE A 39 -14.74 28.59 -0.73
CA ILE A 39 -15.60 27.45 -1.03
C ILE A 39 -15.01 26.60 -2.16
N MET A 40 -14.55 27.22 -3.24
CA MET A 40 -13.92 26.52 -4.36
C MET A 40 -12.63 25.80 -3.93
N SER A 41 -11.83 26.41 -3.05
CA SER A 41 -10.63 25.78 -2.48
C SER A 41 -10.98 24.56 -1.61
N ILE A 42 -12.01 24.65 -0.78
CA ILE A 42 -12.44 23.52 0.06
C ILE A 42 -12.94 22.36 -0.82
N ILE A 43 -13.76 22.66 -1.83
CA ILE A 43 -14.32 21.64 -2.74
C ILE A 43 -13.21 20.92 -3.50
N THR A 44 -12.24 21.67 -4.04
CA THR A 44 -11.12 21.08 -4.79
C THR A 44 -10.26 20.18 -3.90
N ASN A 45 -9.94 20.62 -2.67
CA ASN A 45 -9.20 19.79 -1.71
C ASN A 45 -9.97 18.52 -1.32
N LEU A 46 -11.27 18.62 -1.04
CA LEU A 46 -12.10 17.47 -0.70
C LEU A 46 -12.15 16.45 -1.85
N LEU A 47 -12.26 16.93 -3.09
CA LEU A 47 -12.26 16.09 -4.29
C LEU A 47 -10.91 15.36 -4.45
N VAL A 48 -9.79 16.05 -4.22
CA VAL A 48 -8.45 15.44 -4.26
C VAL A 48 -8.31 14.34 -3.19
N ILE A 49 -8.76 14.59 -1.96
CA ILE A 49 -8.73 13.59 -0.88
C ILE A 49 -9.56 12.37 -1.26
N LEU A 50 -10.75 12.56 -1.81
CA LEU A 50 -11.62 11.46 -2.27
C LEU A 50 -10.93 10.61 -3.34
N ILE A 51 -10.27 11.25 -4.32
CA ILE A 51 -9.52 10.53 -5.37
C ILE A 51 -8.39 9.70 -4.76
N ILE A 52 -7.63 10.26 -3.82
CA ILE A 52 -6.54 9.55 -3.14
C ILE A 52 -7.07 8.32 -2.40
N LEU A 53 -8.19 8.45 -1.68
CA LEU A 53 -8.81 7.34 -0.96
C LEU A 53 -9.28 6.23 -1.92
N ILE A 54 -9.86 6.59 -3.07
CA ILE A 54 -10.27 5.64 -4.10
C ILE A 54 -9.05 4.91 -4.67
N VAL A 55 -7.97 5.63 -4.99
CA VAL A 55 -6.73 5.03 -5.50
C VAL A 55 -6.12 4.08 -4.47
N LEU A 56 -6.07 4.48 -3.20
CA LEU A 56 -5.58 3.62 -2.12
C LEU A 56 -6.42 2.35 -1.98
N PHE A 57 -7.75 2.48 -2.03
CA PHE A 57 -8.66 1.33 -1.99
C PHE A 57 -8.45 0.37 -3.16
N ILE A 58 -8.27 0.90 -4.38
CA ILE A 58 -7.95 0.09 -5.57
C ILE A 58 -6.61 -0.64 -5.38
N ILE A 59 -5.57 0.05 -4.90
CA ILE A 59 -4.25 -0.55 -4.65
C ILE A 59 -4.36 -1.70 -3.65
N VAL A 60 -5.03 -1.48 -2.51
CA VAL A 60 -5.21 -2.52 -1.48
C VAL A 60 -6.00 -3.70 -2.04
N THR A 61 -7.10 -3.46 -2.74
CA THR A 61 -7.95 -4.54 -3.29
C THR A 61 -7.32 -5.29 -4.47
N LEU A 62 -6.41 -4.68 -5.24
CA LEU A 62 -5.68 -5.33 -6.32
C LEU A 62 -4.45 -6.10 -5.83
N ILE A 63 -3.77 -5.61 -4.79
CA ILE A 63 -2.57 -6.27 -4.25
C ILE A 63 -2.95 -7.39 -3.27
N HIS A 64 -4.03 -7.25 -2.51
CA HIS A 64 -4.51 -8.28 -1.59
C HIS A 64 -4.71 -9.68 -2.24
N PRO A 65 -5.33 -9.85 -3.42
CA PRO A 65 -5.49 -11.17 -4.04
C PRO A 65 -4.17 -11.75 -4.58
N ILE A 66 -3.12 -10.93 -4.74
CA ILE A 66 -1.79 -11.41 -5.18
C ILE A 66 -1.11 -12.18 -4.04
N SER A 67 -1.24 -11.72 -2.79
CA SER A 67 -0.63 -12.39 -1.62
C SER A 67 -1.13 -13.83 -1.44
N MET A 68 -2.44 -14.06 -1.58
CA MET A 68 -3.04 -15.39 -1.46
C MET A 68 -2.77 -16.34 -2.65
N HIS A 69 -2.30 -15.81 -3.79
CA HIS A 69 -2.07 -16.63 -5.00
C HIS A 69 -0.59 -16.97 -5.23
N LEU A 70 0.32 -16.25 -4.56
CA LEU A 70 1.77 -16.49 -4.66
C LEU A 70 2.18 -17.83 -4.07
N GLU A 71 1.57 -18.25 -2.96
CA GLU A 71 1.91 -19.50 -2.28
C GLU A 71 1.50 -20.74 -3.08
N ARG A 72 0.32 -20.73 -3.70
CA ARG A 72 -0.08 -21.80 -4.64
C ARG A 72 0.81 -21.83 -5.89
N ARG A 73 1.26 -20.66 -6.39
CA ARG A 73 2.17 -20.60 -7.55
C ARG A 73 3.58 -21.06 -7.21
N SER A 74 4.12 -20.79 -6.02
CA SER A 74 5.43 -21.29 -5.61
C SER A 74 5.44 -22.82 -5.49
N TYR A 75 4.37 -23.41 -4.91
CA TYR A 75 4.19 -24.86 -4.83
C TYR A 75 4.09 -25.53 -6.20
N LEU A 76 3.25 -25.03 -7.11
CA LEU A 76 3.10 -25.58 -8.46
C LEU A 76 4.35 -25.38 -9.32
N ARG A 77 5.07 -24.27 -9.14
CA ARG A 77 6.38 -24.05 -9.78
C ARG A 77 7.42 -25.05 -9.28
N GLY A 78 7.35 -25.46 -8.02
CA GLY A 78 8.15 -26.56 -7.46
C GLY A 78 7.86 -27.90 -8.14
N ILE A 79 6.58 -28.32 -8.18
CA ILE A 79 6.16 -29.60 -8.77
C ILE A 79 6.54 -29.73 -10.26
N ASN A 80 6.36 -28.67 -11.06
CA ASN A 80 6.72 -28.73 -12.48
C ASN A 80 8.23 -28.84 -12.70
N LYS A 81 9.05 -28.30 -11.78
CA LYS A 81 10.50 -28.43 -11.84
C LYS A 81 10.99 -29.86 -11.65
N ASP A 82 10.17 -30.71 -11.02
CA ASP A 82 10.48 -32.12 -10.80
C ASP A 82 10.15 -33.02 -12.01
N LYS A 83 9.43 -32.47 -13.02
CA LYS A 83 9.03 -33.18 -14.25
C LYS A 83 9.93 -32.92 -15.45
N GLU A 84 10.98 -32.13 -15.29
CA GLU A 84 11.88 -31.77 -16.37
C GLU A 84 12.89 -32.88 -16.66
N GLU A 85 13.15 -33.12 -17.95
CA GLU A 85 14.13 -34.10 -18.40
C GLU A 85 15.55 -33.57 -18.09
N PRO A 86 16.46 -34.42 -17.58
CA PRO A 86 17.81 -33.96 -17.24
C PRO A 86 18.66 -33.70 -18.49
N ASP A 87 19.29 -32.52 -18.54
CA ASP A 87 20.26 -32.12 -19.55
C ASP A 87 21.46 -33.11 -19.60
N LYS A 88 21.83 -33.64 -18.43
CA LYS A 88 22.92 -34.60 -18.27
C LYS A 88 22.72 -35.50 -17.06
N ILE A 89 22.99 -36.79 -17.23
CA ILE A 89 23.02 -37.78 -16.14
C ILE A 89 24.46 -38.23 -15.91
N PHE A 90 24.91 -38.21 -14.65
CA PHE A 90 26.21 -38.70 -14.24
C PHE A 90 26.05 -39.79 -13.18
N LYS A 91 26.37 -41.03 -13.52
CA LYS A 91 26.28 -42.17 -12.60
C LYS A 91 27.55 -42.26 -11.76
N ILE A 92 27.40 -42.14 -10.44
CA ILE A 92 28.51 -42.29 -9.49
C ILE A 92 28.70 -43.77 -9.18
N ASN A 93 27.61 -44.48 -8.86
CA ASN A 93 27.61 -45.91 -8.61
C ASN A 93 26.26 -46.53 -9.00
N LYS A 94 26.03 -47.81 -8.66
CA LYS A 94 24.79 -48.53 -9.02
C LYS A 94 23.51 -47.92 -8.43
N ILE A 95 23.63 -47.17 -7.34
CA ILE A 95 22.48 -46.64 -6.59
C ILE A 95 22.45 -45.11 -6.57
N VAL A 96 23.56 -44.43 -6.84
CA VAL A 96 23.69 -42.96 -6.81
C VAL A 96 23.96 -42.43 -8.22
N GLU A 97 23.14 -41.49 -8.65
CA GLU A 97 23.33 -40.71 -9.87
C GLU A 97 23.04 -39.22 -9.65
N LEU A 98 23.72 -38.37 -10.41
CA LEU A 98 23.49 -36.94 -10.45
C LEU A 98 22.74 -36.59 -11.73
N ARG A 99 21.74 -35.72 -11.63
CA ARG A 99 20.97 -35.22 -12.77
C ARG A 99 21.10 -33.70 -12.82
N LEU A 100 21.56 -33.18 -13.95
CA LEU A 100 21.59 -31.74 -14.22
C LEU A 100 20.24 -31.34 -14.82
N ILE A 101 19.50 -30.47 -14.15
CA ILE A 101 18.20 -29.95 -14.59
C ILE A 101 18.23 -28.43 -14.41
N GLN A 102 18.05 -27.67 -15.49
CA GLN A 102 18.05 -26.20 -15.47
C GLN A 102 19.25 -25.61 -14.72
N ASN A 103 20.45 -26.07 -15.07
CA ASN A 103 21.71 -25.62 -14.47
C ASN A 103 21.85 -25.91 -12.95
N ARG A 104 21.02 -26.80 -12.39
CA ARG A 104 21.14 -27.28 -11.02
C ARG A 104 21.37 -28.79 -11.00
N THR A 105 22.31 -29.23 -10.18
CA THR A 105 22.59 -30.66 -10.01
C THR A 105 21.77 -31.20 -8.85
N TYR A 106 20.99 -32.25 -9.12
CA TYR A 106 20.23 -32.98 -8.12
C TYR A 106 20.81 -34.36 -7.93
N ILE A 107 20.90 -34.81 -6.68
CA ILE A 107 21.34 -36.15 -6.32
C ILE A 107 20.13 -37.07 -6.34
N TYR A 108 20.27 -38.25 -6.94
CA TYR A 108 19.27 -39.31 -6.92
C TYR A 108 19.87 -40.57 -6.31
N ILE A 109 19.13 -41.19 -5.38
CA ILE A 109 19.47 -42.46 -4.76
C ILE A 109 18.35 -43.46 -5.09
N ASN A 110 18.68 -44.59 -5.71
CA ASN A 110 17.70 -45.58 -6.20
C ASN A 110 16.57 -44.95 -7.03
N ASN A 111 16.93 -44.09 -7.98
CA ASN A 111 16.01 -43.32 -8.84
C ASN A 111 15.06 -42.37 -8.08
N LYS A 112 15.30 -42.09 -6.79
CA LYS A 112 14.56 -41.11 -6.01
C LYS A 112 15.43 -39.88 -5.76
N LYS A 113 14.90 -38.68 -6.01
CA LYS A 113 15.56 -37.41 -5.70
C LYS A 113 15.88 -37.39 -4.21
N PHE A 114 17.16 -37.28 -3.87
CA PHE A 114 17.61 -37.14 -2.50
C PHE A 114 17.42 -35.69 -2.08
N ILE A 115 16.57 -35.48 -1.08
CA ILE A 115 16.35 -34.18 -0.45
C ILE A 115 16.90 -34.31 0.96
N GLN A 116 17.88 -33.49 1.29
CA GLN A 116 18.36 -33.40 2.66
C GLN A 116 17.23 -32.78 3.50
N CYS A 117 16.81 -33.46 4.56
CA CYS A 117 15.89 -32.87 5.53
C CYS A 117 16.57 -31.67 6.21
N MET A 118 15.94 -30.50 6.13
CA MET A 118 16.25 -29.38 7.04
C MET A 118 15.68 -29.73 8.41
N TYR A 119 16.48 -29.59 9.45
CA TYR A 119 16.03 -29.74 10.84
C TYR A 119 16.00 -28.35 11.48
N LEU A 120 14.93 -28.08 12.22
CA LEU A 120 14.81 -26.88 13.06
C LEU A 120 15.38 -27.23 14.44
N LEU A 121 16.50 -26.62 14.83
CA LEU A 121 17.08 -26.78 16.16
C LEU A 121 16.60 -25.63 17.04
N MET A 122 15.66 -25.90 17.93
CA MET A 122 15.17 -24.91 18.90
C MET A 122 15.90 -25.08 20.24
N ASN A 123 16.40 -23.97 20.78
CA ASN A 123 16.97 -23.94 22.12
C ASN A 123 15.93 -23.38 23.11
N ILE A 124 15.21 -24.26 23.80
CA ILE A 124 14.16 -23.88 24.75
C ILE A 124 14.76 -23.79 26.16
N PRO A 125 14.87 -22.60 26.77
CA PRO A 125 15.33 -22.47 28.14
C PRO A 125 14.30 -23.09 29.09
N LYS A 126 14.78 -23.90 30.05
CA LYS A 126 13.94 -24.67 31.00
C LYS A 126 12.96 -23.81 31.81
N ASN A 127 13.23 -22.51 31.95
CA ASN A 127 12.41 -21.59 32.74
C ASN A 127 11.18 -21.07 31.99
N ASN A 128 11.11 -21.29 30.67
CA ASN A 128 10.09 -20.71 29.80
C ASN A 128 9.39 -21.79 28.96
N VAL A 129 9.41 -23.05 29.40
CA VAL A 129 8.84 -24.18 28.63
C VAL A 129 7.35 -23.96 28.35
N ASP A 130 6.62 -23.41 29.31
CA ASP A 130 5.19 -23.09 29.21
C ASP A 130 4.88 -22.11 28.04
N ASP A 131 5.84 -21.24 27.68
CA ASP A 131 5.69 -20.29 26.56
C ASP A 131 5.66 -20.99 25.18
N TYR A 132 6.08 -22.25 25.12
CA TYR A 132 6.16 -23.04 23.88
C TYR A 132 5.06 -24.12 23.78
N ASP A 133 4.20 -24.28 24.79
CA ASP A 133 3.14 -25.30 24.82
C ASP A 133 2.04 -25.06 23.77
N GLU A 134 1.92 -23.83 23.25
CA GLU A 134 0.94 -23.47 22.23
C GLU A 134 1.40 -23.77 20.79
N ILE A 135 2.68 -24.13 20.61
CA ILE A 135 3.25 -24.45 19.29
C ILE A 135 2.71 -25.80 18.81
N LYS A 136 1.89 -25.77 17.75
CA LYS A 136 1.25 -26.97 17.18
C LYS A 136 1.87 -27.42 15.87
N SER A 137 2.68 -26.57 15.25
CA SER A 137 3.33 -26.84 13.97
C SER A 137 4.76 -26.28 13.90
N ILE A 138 5.52 -26.71 12.88
CA ILE A 138 6.86 -26.16 12.59
C ILE A 138 6.74 -24.70 12.15
N ASP A 139 5.66 -24.32 11.50
CA ASP A 139 5.43 -22.95 11.04
C ASP A 139 5.18 -22.03 12.25
N ASP A 140 4.39 -22.48 13.23
CA ASP A 140 4.17 -21.78 14.51
C ASP A 140 5.50 -21.58 15.27
N ALA A 141 6.37 -22.59 15.23
CA ALA A 141 7.68 -22.55 15.88
C ALA A 141 8.63 -21.53 15.22
N ALA A 142 8.52 -21.31 13.91
CA ALA A 142 9.35 -20.37 13.18
C ALA A 142 9.04 -18.91 13.57
N GLU A 143 7.77 -18.58 13.81
CA GLU A 143 7.36 -17.25 14.26
C GLU A 143 7.93 -16.89 15.64
N VAL A 144 8.04 -17.89 16.53
CA VAL A 144 8.59 -17.68 17.88
C VAL A 144 10.12 -17.58 17.87
N LEU A 145 10.79 -18.26 16.93
CA LEU A 145 12.25 -18.30 16.86
C LEU A 145 12.88 -17.00 16.34
N ASP A 146 12.19 -16.29 15.43
CA ASP A 146 12.74 -15.16 14.65
C ASP A 146 13.17 -13.95 15.52
N ASN A 147 12.54 -13.75 16.68
CA ASN A 147 12.84 -12.59 17.55
C ASN A 147 14.20 -12.64 18.27
N SER A 148 14.92 -13.76 18.22
CA SER A 148 16.22 -13.93 18.90
C SER A 148 17.44 -13.94 17.97
N LEU A 149 17.20 -13.88 16.66
CA LEU A 149 18.23 -13.92 15.62
C LEU A 149 18.21 -12.68 14.70
N GLU A 150 17.38 -11.69 14.99
CA GLU A 150 17.52 -10.31 14.50
C GLU A 150 18.61 -9.52 15.26
#